data_AF-A0A939BH13-F1
#
_entry.id   AF-A0A939BH13-F1
#
_cell.length_a   1.000
_cell.length_b   1.000
_cell.length_c   1.000
_cell.angle_alpha   90.00
_cell.angle_beta   90.00
_cell.angle_gamma   90.00
#
_symmetry.space_group_name_H-M   'P 1'
#
loop_
_entity.id
_entity.type
_entity.pdbx_description
1 polymer ?
#
loop_
_entity_poly.entity_id
_entity_poly.type
_entity_poly.pdbx_seq_one_letter_code
_entity_poly.pdbx_strand_id
1 'polypeptide(L)'
;MADFFDQLGKKVSDLASDLSKKTGDTLEVQKLKSEIRSLKRGNQRDFVDIGKSVYEKFTKNEIQDMDMIALCEAIEKRDEQIEKCEEKIVRIKEEM
;
A
#
# COMPACT_ATOMS: atom_id res chain seq x y z
N MET A 1 12.34 49.56 -7.59
CA MET A 1 12.25 48.56 -8.69
C MET A 1 12.65 47.15 -8.26
N ALA A 2 13.52 46.98 -7.25
CA ALA A 2 13.89 45.66 -6.71
C ALA A 2 12.69 44.90 -6.12
N ASP A 3 11.79 45.58 -5.42
CA ASP A 3 10.65 44.93 -4.72
C ASP A 3 9.66 44.21 -5.65
N PHE A 4 9.51 44.65 -6.90
CA PHE A 4 8.59 44.03 -7.86
C PHE A 4 9.14 42.71 -8.42
N PHE A 5 10.44 42.69 -8.78
CA PHE A 5 11.11 41.46 -9.22
C PHE A 5 11.29 40.46 -8.08
N ASP A 6 11.50 40.95 -6.85
CA ASP A 6 11.65 40.11 -5.67
C ASP A 6 10.32 39.45 -5.25
N GLN A 7 9.19 40.17 -5.34
CA GLN A 7 7.86 39.60 -5.13
C GLN A 7 7.45 38.63 -6.25
N LEU A 8 7.82 38.91 -7.49
CA LEU A 8 7.53 38.03 -8.63
C LEU A 8 8.39 36.76 -8.58
N GLY A 9 9.66 36.88 -8.17
CA GLY A 9 10.54 35.75 -7.89
C GLY A 9 10.04 34.87 -6.74
N LYS A 10 9.56 35.48 -5.65
CA LYS A 10 8.93 34.76 -4.53
C LYS A 10 7.67 34.02 -4.96
N LYS A 11 6.74 34.68 -5.68
CA LYS A 11 5.52 34.01 -6.19
C LYS A 11 5.80 32.87 -7.17
N VAL A 12 6.81 33.00 -8.03
CA VAL A 12 7.21 31.93 -8.96
C VAL A 12 7.89 30.77 -8.22
N SER A 13 8.74 31.07 -7.22
CA SER A 13 9.36 30.08 -6.36
C SER A 13 8.32 29.32 -5.53
N ASP A 14 7.36 30.02 -4.94
CA ASP A 14 6.27 29.45 -4.17
C ASP A 14 5.41 28.53 -5.06
N LEU A 15 5.05 28.98 -6.27
CA LEU A 15 4.30 28.19 -7.24
C LEU A 15 5.07 26.94 -7.72
N ALA A 16 6.38 27.03 -7.94
CA ALA A 16 7.22 25.89 -8.30
C ALA A 16 7.35 24.88 -7.14
N SER A 17 7.43 25.39 -5.90
CA SER A 17 7.52 24.57 -4.69
C SER A 17 6.23 23.79 -4.41
N ASP A 18 5.06 24.42 -4.60
CA ASP A 18 3.76 23.79 -4.41
C ASP A 18 3.44 22.76 -5.49
N LEU A 19 3.82 23.03 -6.75
CA LEU A 19 3.62 22.10 -7.85
C LEU A 19 4.54 20.87 -7.75
N SER A 20 5.78 21.06 -7.28
CA SER A 20 6.74 19.98 -7.02
C SER A 20 6.28 19.07 -5.88
N LYS A 21 5.78 19.64 -4.77
CA LYS A 21 5.24 18.87 -3.63
C LYS A 21 4.04 18.03 -4.07
N LYS A 22 3.04 18.66 -4.72
CA LYS A 22 1.84 17.97 -5.22
C LYS A 22 2.14 16.84 -6.21
N THR A 23 3.18 16.98 -7.04
CA THR A 23 3.61 15.93 -7.99
C THR A 23 4.36 14.79 -7.30
N GLY A 24 5.19 15.10 -6.29
CA GLY A 24 5.86 14.10 -5.45
C GLY A 24 4.89 13.24 -4.66
N ASP A 25 3.93 13.89 -3.98
CA ASP A 25 2.92 13.23 -3.13
C ASP A 25 2.01 12.30 -3.94
N THR A 26 1.66 12.70 -5.16
CA THR A 26 0.84 11.86 -6.06
C THR A 26 1.59 10.61 -6.56
N LEU A 27 2.90 10.73 -6.84
CA LEU A 27 3.72 9.57 -7.21
C LEU A 27 3.89 8.60 -6.03
N GLU A 28 4.11 9.12 -4.83
CA GLU A 28 4.23 8.31 -3.62
C GLU A 28 2.93 7.55 -3.32
N VAL A 29 1.78 8.22 -3.39
CA VAL A 29 0.46 7.56 -3.25
C VAL A 29 0.25 6.47 -4.30
N GLN A 30 0.69 6.68 -5.55
CA GLN A 30 0.59 5.64 -6.57
C GLN A 30 1.48 4.42 -6.28
N LYS A 31 2.69 4.63 -5.77
CA LYS A 31 3.59 3.55 -5.34
C LYS A 31 2.95 2.72 -4.22
N LEU A 32 2.45 3.38 -3.17
CA LEU A 32 1.76 2.72 -2.06
C LEU A 32 0.54 1.93 -2.52
N LYS A 33 -0.28 2.49 -3.42
CA LYS A 33 -1.41 1.76 -4.03
C LYS A 33 -0.95 0.55 -4.85
N SER A 34 0.18 0.63 -5.53
CA SER A 34 0.75 -0.50 -6.28
C SER A 34 1.19 -1.63 -5.34
N GLU A 35 1.86 -1.27 -4.24
CA GLU A 35 2.28 -2.18 -3.18
C GLU A 35 1.07 -2.90 -2.55
N ILE A 36 0.04 -2.17 -2.14
CA ILE A 36 -1.22 -2.75 -1.63
C ILE A 36 -1.80 -3.77 -2.60
N ARG A 37 -1.87 -3.46 -3.90
CA ARG A 37 -2.37 -4.41 -4.91
C ARG A 37 -1.51 -5.67 -5.00
N SER A 38 -0.19 -5.54 -4.83
CA SER A 38 0.72 -6.68 -4.83
C SER A 38 0.51 -7.57 -3.60
N LEU A 39 0.38 -6.96 -2.42
CA LEU A 39 0.11 -7.66 -1.15
C LEU A 39 -1.23 -8.41 -1.21
N LYS A 40 -2.30 -7.74 -1.67
CA LYS A 40 -3.63 -8.35 -1.84
C LYS A 40 -3.62 -9.54 -2.81
N ARG A 41 -2.84 -9.48 -3.90
CA ARG A 41 -2.63 -10.64 -4.79
C ARG A 41 -1.86 -11.77 -4.10
N GLY A 42 -0.92 -11.45 -3.21
CA GLY A 42 -0.27 -12.42 -2.34
C GLY A 42 -1.29 -13.18 -1.50
N ASN A 43 -2.14 -12.45 -0.77
CA ASN A 43 -3.20 -13.06 0.06
C ASN A 43 -4.17 -13.89 -0.77
N GLN A 44 -4.56 -13.43 -1.96
CA GLN A 44 -5.45 -14.20 -2.84
C GLN A 44 -4.84 -15.56 -3.24
N ARG A 45 -3.53 -15.64 -3.48
CA ARG A 45 -2.85 -16.92 -3.76
C ARG A 45 -2.88 -17.83 -2.55
N ASP A 46 -2.52 -17.31 -1.38
CA ASP A 46 -2.49 -18.08 -0.14
C ASP A 46 -3.89 -18.60 0.22
N PHE A 47 -4.96 -17.82 0.03
CA PHE A 47 -6.34 -18.29 0.20
C PHE A 47 -6.70 -19.44 -0.75
N VAL A 48 -6.27 -19.37 -2.01
CA VAL A 48 -6.49 -20.46 -2.98
C VAL A 48 -5.75 -21.71 -2.55
N ASP A 49 -4.51 -21.58 -2.07
CA ASP A 49 -3.69 -22.71 -1.64
C ASP A 49 -4.24 -23.35 -0.35
N ILE A 50 -4.74 -22.54 0.59
CA ILE A 50 -5.49 -23.01 1.76
C ILE A 50 -6.70 -23.84 1.30
N GLY A 51 -7.54 -23.29 0.42
CA GLY A 51 -8.75 -23.97 -0.06
C GLY A 51 -8.44 -25.30 -0.76
N LYS A 52 -7.41 -25.33 -1.61
CA LYS A 52 -6.95 -26.57 -2.26
C LYS A 52 -6.47 -27.59 -1.25
N SER A 53 -5.62 -27.17 -0.30
CA SER A 53 -5.05 -28.09 0.68
C SER A 53 -6.12 -28.69 1.60
N VAL A 54 -7.10 -27.88 2.02
CA VAL A 54 -8.27 -28.36 2.78
C VAL A 54 -9.05 -29.41 1.98
N TYR A 55 -9.35 -29.13 0.71
CA TYR A 55 -10.08 -30.07 -0.14
C TYR A 55 -9.32 -31.38 -0.36
N GLU A 56 -8.02 -31.32 -0.66
CA GLU A 56 -7.17 -32.51 -0.82
C GLU A 56 -7.17 -33.38 0.45
N LYS A 57 -7.04 -32.77 1.63
CA LYS A 57 -7.06 -33.50 2.91
C LYS A 57 -8.42 -34.07 3.25
N PHE A 58 -9.50 -33.34 2.92
CA PHE A 58 -10.86 -33.86 3.03
C PHE A 58 -11.03 -35.14 2.22
N THR A 59 -10.57 -35.17 0.96
CA THR A 59 -10.71 -36.36 0.11
C THR A 59 -9.94 -37.59 0.62
N LYS A 60 -8.91 -37.38 1.45
CA LYS A 60 -8.10 -38.44 2.06
C LYS A 60 -8.54 -38.79 3.49
N ASN A 61 -9.51 -38.06 4.04
CA ASN A 61 -9.93 -38.15 5.44
C ASN A 61 -8.78 -37.80 6.44
N GLU A 62 -7.92 -36.85 6.06
CA GLU A 62 -6.68 -36.44 6.77
C GLU A 62 -6.69 -34.95 7.18
N ILE A 63 -7.85 -34.37 7.49
CA ILE A 63 -7.90 -32.97 7.91
C ILE A 63 -7.23 -32.81 9.28
N GLN A 64 -6.20 -31.95 9.36
CA GLN A 64 -5.60 -31.49 10.62
C GLN A 64 -5.61 -29.96 10.69
N ASP A 65 -5.85 -29.42 11.89
CA ASP A 65 -6.06 -27.99 12.12
C ASP A 65 -4.78 -27.14 11.94
N MET A 66 -3.60 -27.73 12.09
CA MET A 66 -2.33 -26.99 12.15
C MET A 66 -1.70 -26.71 10.77
N ASP A 67 -2.22 -27.32 9.72
CA ASP A 67 -1.53 -27.40 8.43
C ASP A 67 -1.52 -26.09 7.62
N MET A 68 -2.37 -25.13 8.00
CA MET A 68 -2.54 -23.86 7.29
C MET A 68 -1.98 -22.66 8.06
N ILE A 69 -1.46 -22.87 9.26
CA ILE A 69 -1.03 -21.78 10.17
C ILE A 69 -0.02 -20.87 9.49
N ALA A 70 1.00 -21.45 8.83
CA ALA A 70 2.02 -20.66 8.15
C ALA A 70 1.45 -19.74 7.03
N LEU A 71 0.42 -20.20 6.32
CA LEU A 71 -0.25 -19.38 5.30
C LEU A 71 -1.12 -18.29 5.94
N CYS A 72 -1.82 -18.61 7.03
CA CYS A 72 -2.59 -17.64 7.80
C CYS A 72 -1.71 -16.54 8.41
N GLU A 73 -0.58 -16.90 9.03
CA GLU A 73 0.41 -15.94 9.58
C GLU A 73 0.99 -15.05 8.47
N ALA A 74 1.25 -15.61 7.29
CA ALA A 74 1.72 -14.84 6.14
C ALA A 74 0.67 -13.84 5.65
N ILE A 75 -0.62 -14.21 5.63
CA ILE A 75 -1.73 -13.32 5.28
C ILE A 75 -1.85 -12.20 6.31
N GLU A 76 -1.87 -12.52 7.61
CA GLU A 76 -1.96 -11.55 8.71
C GLU A 76 -0.85 -10.50 8.62
N LYS A 77 0.40 -10.94 8.41
CA LYS A 77 1.52 -10.03 8.21
C LYS A 77 1.35 -9.11 7.00
N ARG A 78 0.77 -9.59 5.90
CA ARG A 78 0.50 -8.74 4.73
C ARG A 78 -0.66 -7.79 4.97
N ASP A 79 -1.67 -8.18 5.74
CA ASP A 79 -2.78 -7.31 6.12
C ASP A 79 -2.30 -6.15 7.01
N GLU A 80 -1.41 -6.40 7.98
CA GLU A 80 -0.76 -5.33 8.74
C GLU A 80 0.05 -4.37 7.85
N GLN A 81 0.72 -4.89 6.82
CA GLN A 81 1.46 -4.07 5.86
C GLN A 81 0.53 -3.23 4.99
N ILE A 82 -0.61 -3.78 4.60
CA ILE A 82 -1.66 -3.06 3.87
C ILE A 82 -2.19 -1.91 4.72
N GLU A 83 -2.52 -2.15 5.98
CA GLU A 83 -3.00 -1.13 6.92
C GLU A 83 -1.99 0.02 7.03
N LYS A 84 -0.72 -0.30 7.28
CA LYS A 84 0.37 0.70 7.33
C LYS A 84 0.50 1.50 6.03
N CYS A 85 0.27 0.89 4.86
CA CYS A 85 0.27 1.60 3.58
C CYS A 85 -0.95 2.51 3.44
N GLU A 86 -2.13 2.06 3.86
CA GLU A 86 -3.37 2.82 3.83
C GLU A 86 -3.30 4.04 4.76
N GLU A 87 -2.76 3.88 5.98
CA GLU A 87 -2.48 4.98 6.90
C GLU A 87 -1.53 6.03 6.29
N LYS A 88 -0.43 5.60 5.64
CA LYS A 88 0.49 6.52 4.97
C LYS A 88 -0.19 7.32 3.86
N ILE A 89 -1.06 6.67 3.07
CA ILE A 89 -1.84 7.36 2.04
C ILE A 89 -2.75 8.42 2.66
N VAL A 90 -3.38 8.13 3.81
CA VAL A 90 -4.21 9.11 4.53
C VAL A 90 -3.38 10.30 4.98
N ARG A 91 -2.23 10.07 5.63
CA ARG A 91 -1.33 11.15 6.09
C ARG A 91 -0.86 12.05 4.95
N ILE A 92 -0.37 11.47 3.84
CA ILE A 92 0.05 12.25 2.67
C ILE A 92 -1.09 13.12 2.15
N LYS A 93 -2.32 12.58 2.10
CA LYS A 93 -3.48 13.36 1.64
C LYS A 93 -3.94 14.45 2.62
N GLU A 94 -3.71 14.27 3.91
CA GLU A 94 -4.00 15.30 4.94
C GLU A 94 -2.94 16.42 4.93
N GLU A 95 -1.72 16.11 4.48
CA GLU A 95 -0.61 17.05 4.31
C GLU A 95 -0.65 17.82 2.97
N MET A 96 -1.48 17.40 2.01
CA MET A 96 -1.69 18.01 0.69
C MET A 96 -2.77 19.11 0.68
#